data_AF-A0A0S8B603-F1
#
_entry.id   AF-A0A0S8B603-F1
#
_cell.length_a   1.000
_cell.length_b   1.000
_cell.length_c   1.000
_cell.angle_alpha   90.00
_cell.angle_beta   90.00
_cell.angle_gamma   90.00
#
_symmetry.space_group_name_H-M   'P 1'
#
loop_
_entity.id
_entity.type
_entity.pdbx_description
1 polymer ?
#
loop_
_entity_poly.entity_id
_entity_poly.type
_entity_poly.pdbx_seq_one_letter_code
_entity_poly.pdbx_strand_id
1 'polypeptide(L)'
;RRRLFRFIGFGLIAIAILLLVYGTVIDFAWQRGQSLRAENEQLAIQEQLASQMAYAEEDIKVGSYNLAIRRLDWILEHDSNYPGAESLRQVALNGDNTRPTLTPFPTATSPPVEEPRPEESEPARLFAELQQVIEDEDWKSVVTAVSAFQAQYPDFNRQQTDAMLYNAYINLGQLLLPGDQVELGLFYLAQAEKLGDLPLEVEDQRLWAELYLLGISYYGVDWSVAVYYFRDLCAAAPFYQDSCLKLQEALISFGDQFAANLDWCPAEGYYAEAVRQNNDPVTSGKLGEARRQCLEATPTPTIPITGTESISGILPTLIVDSRLASN
;
A
#
# COMPACT_ATOMS: atom_id res chain seq x y z
N ARG A 1 -41.22 -59.25 -28.23
CA ARG A 1 -39.90 -58.70 -28.64
C ARG A 1 -39.97 -57.32 -29.31
N ARG A 2 -40.69 -57.10 -30.43
CA ARG A 2 -40.74 -55.78 -31.13
C ARG A 2 -41.30 -54.60 -30.31
N ARG A 3 -42.24 -54.82 -29.39
CA ARG A 3 -42.79 -53.74 -28.52
C ARG A 3 -41.81 -53.31 -27.43
N LEU A 4 -41.06 -54.24 -26.84
CA LEU A 4 -40.06 -53.97 -25.80
C LEU A 4 -38.90 -53.11 -26.35
N PHE A 5 -38.44 -53.41 -27.58
CA PHE A 5 -37.43 -52.60 -28.27
C PHE A 5 -37.90 -51.17 -28.59
N ARG A 6 -39.21 -50.95 -28.85
CA ARG A 6 -39.76 -49.60 -29.05
C ARG A 6 -39.76 -48.80 -27.75
N PHE A 7 -40.14 -49.40 -26.62
CA PHE A 7 -40.10 -48.71 -25.33
C PHE A 7 -38.68 -48.38 -24.87
N ILE A 8 -37.72 -49.28 -25.10
CA ILE A 8 -36.30 -49.03 -24.83
C ILE A 8 -35.77 -47.90 -25.73
N GLY A 9 -36.15 -47.88 -27.02
CA GLY A 9 -35.78 -46.81 -27.94
C GLY A 9 -36.33 -45.43 -27.53
N PHE A 10 -37.60 -45.36 -27.12
CA PHE A 10 -38.19 -44.12 -26.61
C PHE A 10 -37.54 -43.66 -25.29
N GLY A 11 -37.18 -44.60 -24.41
CA GLY A 11 -36.45 -44.29 -23.17
C GLY A 11 -35.07 -43.67 -23.43
N LEU A 12 -34.31 -44.22 -24.38
CA LEU A 12 -33.00 -43.68 -24.76
C LEU A 12 -33.09 -42.29 -25.41
N ILE A 13 -34.11 -42.06 -26.25
CA ILE A 13 -34.35 -40.74 -26.85
C ILE A 13 -34.72 -39.71 -25.77
N ALA A 14 -35.57 -40.08 -24.80
CA ALA A 14 -35.92 -39.20 -23.70
C ALA A 14 -34.71 -38.84 -22.82
N ILE A 15 -33.84 -39.81 -22.53
CA ILE A 15 -32.59 -39.58 -21.78
C ILE A 15 -31.64 -38.67 -22.57
N ALA A 16 -31.50 -38.89 -23.88
CA ALA A 16 -30.65 -38.05 -24.72
C ALA A 16 -31.15 -36.60 -24.77
N ILE A 17 -32.46 -36.37 -24.85
CA ILE A 17 -33.07 -35.04 -24.80
C ILE A 17 -32.83 -34.39 -23.43
N LEU A 18 -33.00 -35.15 -22.33
CA LEU A 18 -32.72 -34.65 -20.98
C LEU A 18 -31.26 -34.22 -20.81
N LEU A 19 -30.30 -35.03 -21.27
CA LEU A 19 -28.88 -34.68 -21.21
C LEU A 19 -28.55 -33.45 -22.04
N LEU A 20 -29.19 -33.28 -23.20
CA LEU A 20 -28.99 -32.12 -24.06
C LEU A 20 -29.54 -30.84 -23.40
N VAL A 21 -30.74 -30.89 -22.83
CA VAL A 21 -31.33 -29.78 -22.07
C VAL A 21 -30.46 -29.44 -20.86
N TYR A 22 -30.02 -30.44 -20.09
CA TYR A 22 -29.17 -30.21 -18.91
C TYR A 22 -27.81 -29.61 -19.29
N GLY A 23 -27.20 -30.08 -20.39
CA GLY A 23 -25.96 -29.53 -20.93
C GLY A 23 -26.07 -28.04 -21.29
N THR A 24 -27.19 -27.63 -21.92
CA THR A 24 -27.39 -26.21 -22.27
C THR A 24 -27.55 -25.30 -21.04
N VAL A 25 -28.14 -25.79 -19.94
CA VAL A 25 -28.28 -25.01 -18.70
C VAL A 25 -26.92 -24.80 -18.01
N ILE A 26 -26.06 -25.82 -18.03
CA ILE A 26 -24.69 -25.74 -17.47
C ILE A 26 -23.84 -24.73 -18.26
N ASP A 27 -23.84 -24.82 -19.60
CA ASP A 27 -23.09 -23.89 -20.45
C ASP A 27 -23.56 -22.43 -20.28
N PHE A 28 -24.86 -22.21 -20.18
CA PHE A 28 -25.42 -20.87 -20.03
C PHE A 28 -25.12 -20.25 -18.66
N ALA A 29 -25.12 -21.06 -17.59
CA ALA A 29 -24.67 -20.64 -16.26
C ALA A 29 -23.16 -20.33 -16.24
N TRP A 30 -22.34 -21.14 -16.92
CA TRP A 30 -20.91 -20.94 -17.04
C TRP A 30 -20.56 -19.63 -17.78
N GLN A 31 -21.22 -19.36 -18.91
CA GLN A 31 -21.01 -18.13 -19.71
C GLN A 31 -21.50 -16.86 -18.99
N ARG A 32 -22.67 -16.91 -18.33
CA ARG A 32 -23.16 -15.78 -17.50
C ARG A 32 -22.26 -15.52 -16.29
N GLY A 33 -21.71 -16.57 -15.70
CA GLY A 33 -20.72 -16.43 -14.63
C GLY A 33 -19.45 -15.72 -15.10
N GLN A 34 -18.99 -15.96 -16.33
CA GLN A 34 -17.78 -15.29 -16.86
C GLN A 34 -17.99 -13.81 -17.21
N SER A 35 -19.16 -13.45 -17.75
CA SER A 35 -19.47 -12.04 -18.08
C SER A 35 -19.64 -11.19 -16.82
N LEU A 36 -20.35 -11.69 -15.80
CA LEU A 36 -20.48 -11.00 -14.51
C LEU A 36 -19.13 -10.82 -13.79
N ARG A 37 -18.18 -11.75 -14.01
CA ARG A 37 -16.81 -11.64 -13.50
C ARG A 37 -16.04 -10.51 -14.16
N ALA A 38 -16.08 -10.42 -15.49
CA ALA A 38 -15.39 -9.38 -16.24
C ALA A 38 -15.92 -7.98 -15.90
N GLU A 39 -17.23 -7.84 -15.66
CA GLU A 39 -17.84 -6.58 -15.22
C GLU A 39 -17.39 -6.20 -13.81
N ASN A 40 -17.40 -7.13 -12.85
CA ASN A 40 -16.93 -6.86 -11.47
C ASN A 40 -15.42 -6.58 -11.38
N GLU A 41 -14.62 -7.17 -12.26
CA GLU A 41 -13.17 -6.96 -12.35
C GLU A 41 -12.85 -5.55 -12.85
N GLN A 42 -13.53 -5.09 -13.91
CA GLN A 42 -13.41 -3.72 -14.38
C GLN A 42 -13.86 -2.71 -13.32
N LEU A 43 -14.91 -3.01 -12.57
CA LEU A 43 -15.37 -2.14 -11.49
C LEU A 43 -14.32 -1.96 -10.39
N ALA A 44 -13.58 -3.00 -10.01
CA ALA A 44 -12.59 -2.92 -8.94
C ALA A 44 -11.36 -2.07 -9.32
N ILE A 45 -10.83 -2.26 -10.53
CA ILE A 45 -9.72 -1.42 -11.02
C ILE A 45 -10.19 0.03 -11.14
N GLN A 46 -11.41 0.26 -11.64
CA GLN A 46 -11.96 1.62 -11.77
C GLN A 46 -12.18 2.29 -10.40
N GLU A 47 -12.58 1.54 -9.38
CA GLU A 47 -12.68 2.03 -8.00
C GLU A 47 -11.30 2.42 -7.44
N GLN A 48 -10.27 1.61 -7.71
CA GLN A 48 -8.90 1.93 -7.30
C GLN A 48 -8.39 3.19 -8.02
N LEU A 49 -8.58 3.30 -9.33
CA LEU A 49 -8.21 4.49 -10.10
C LEU A 49 -8.93 5.74 -9.60
N ALA A 50 -10.23 5.65 -9.31
CA ALA A 50 -11.01 6.74 -8.73
C ALA A 50 -10.50 7.16 -7.34
N SER A 51 -10.15 6.18 -6.50
CA SER A 51 -9.56 6.46 -5.18
C SER A 51 -8.21 7.17 -5.30
N GLN A 52 -7.33 6.68 -6.19
CA GLN A 52 -6.03 7.31 -6.43
C GLN A 52 -6.17 8.73 -7.00
N MET A 53 -7.18 8.98 -7.84
CA MET A 53 -7.47 10.32 -8.35
C MET A 53 -7.88 11.27 -7.22
N ALA A 54 -8.76 10.83 -6.33
CA ALA A 54 -9.18 11.62 -5.17
C ALA A 54 -8.01 11.93 -4.21
N TYR A 55 -7.11 10.96 -3.99
CA TYR A 55 -5.90 11.20 -3.20
C TYR A 55 -4.95 12.19 -3.89
N ALA A 56 -4.74 12.08 -5.20
CA ALA A 56 -3.90 13.03 -5.93
C ALA A 56 -4.44 14.48 -5.86
N GLU A 57 -5.77 14.65 -5.90
CA GLU A 57 -6.39 15.97 -5.70
C GLU A 57 -6.11 16.53 -4.30
N GLU A 58 -6.16 15.68 -3.27
CA GLU A 58 -5.86 16.10 -1.89
C GLU A 58 -4.37 16.43 -1.73
N ASP A 59 -3.49 15.59 -2.28
CA ASP A 59 -2.05 15.79 -2.28
C ASP A 59 -1.67 17.15 -2.87
N ILE A 60 -2.33 17.57 -3.97
CA ILE A 60 -2.13 18.89 -4.57
C ILE A 60 -2.60 20.01 -3.64
N LYS A 61 -3.73 19.85 -2.92
CA LYS A 61 -4.23 20.88 -1.99
C LYS A 61 -3.28 21.10 -0.81
N VAL A 62 -2.65 20.04 -0.32
CA VAL A 62 -1.71 20.09 0.80
C VAL A 62 -0.26 20.34 0.36
N GLY A 63 0.00 20.42 -0.95
CA GLY A 63 1.31 20.74 -1.53
C GLY A 63 2.26 19.55 -1.70
N SER A 64 1.78 18.32 -1.54
CA SER A 64 2.49 17.06 -1.78
C SER A 64 2.54 16.73 -3.28
N TYR A 65 3.12 17.63 -4.09
CA TYR A 65 3.07 17.51 -5.55
C TYR A 65 3.77 16.27 -6.11
N ASN A 66 4.92 15.87 -5.54
CA ASN A 66 5.66 14.68 -5.98
C ASN A 66 4.82 13.40 -5.79
N LEU A 67 4.11 13.28 -4.67
CA LEU A 67 3.17 12.20 -4.43
C LEU A 67 1.99 12.23 -5.40
N ALA A 68 1.38 13.39 -5.62
CA ALA A 68 0.30 13.54 -6.58
C ALA A 68 0.74 13.06 -7.98
N ILE A 69 1.95 13.43 -8.41
CA ILE A 69 2.55 13.00 -9.68
C ILE A 69 2.66 11.48 -9.73
N ARG A 70 3.18 10.82 -8.69
CA ARG A 70 3.31 9.34 -8.65
C ARG A 70 1.96 8.64 -8.77
N ARG A 71 0.93 9.14 -8.08
CA ARG A 71 -0.44 8.62 -8.19
C ARG A 71 -0.99 8.77 -9.59
N LEU A 72 -0.80 9.93 -10.20
CA LEU A 72 -1.29 10.23 -11.54
C LEU A 72 -0.54 9.48 -12.63
N ASP A 73 0.77 9.30 -12.48
CA ASP A 73 1.58 8.43 -13.35
C ASP A 73 1.06 6.98 -13.29
N TRP A 74 0.79 6.46 -12.09
CA TRP A 74 0.21 5.12 -11.91
C TRP A 74 -1.18 5.00 -12.56
N ILE A 75 -2.05 6.01 -12.41
CA ILE A 75 -3.36 6.04 -13.07
C ILE A 75 -3.20 5.98 -14.59
N LEU A 76 -2.32 6.81 -15.17
CA LEU A 76 -2.11 6.91 -16.61
C LEU A 76 -1.43 5.68 -17.21
N GLU A 77 -0.66 4.93 -16.42
CA GLU A 77 -0.13 3.62 -16.81
C GLU A 77 -1.24 2.58 -17.01
N HIS A 78 -2.29 2.64 -16.19
CA HIS A 78 -3.43 1.70 -16.23
C HIS A 78 -4.54 2.14 -17.19
N ASP A 79 -4.83 3.44 -17.25
CA ASP A 79 -5.77 4.06 -18.18
C ASP A 79 -5.21 5.38 -18.70
N SER A 80 -4.57 5.32 -19.87
CA SER A 80 -3.92 6.48 -20.48
C SER A 80 -4.88 7.62 -20.87
N ASN A 81 -6.19 7.36 -20.91
CA ASN A 81 -7.22 8.36 -21.20
C ASN A 81 -8.09 8.65 -19.97
N TYR A 82 -7.63 8.32 -18.75
CA TYR A 82 -8.40 8.55 -17.53
C TYR A 82 -8.81 10.03 -17.42
N PRO A 83 -10.11 10.33 -17.23
CA PRO A 83 -10.62 11.70 -17.26
C PRO A 83 -9.91 12.61 -16.25
N GLY A 84 -9.32 13.70 -16.74
CA GLY A 84 -8.71 14.73 -15.91
C GLY A 84 -7.32 14.41 -15.34
N ALA A 85 -6.85 13.17 -15.42
CA ALA A 85 -5.56 12.76 -14.85
C ALA A 85 -4.38 13.54 -15.46
N GLU A 86 -4.28 13.60 -16.78
CA GLU A 86 -3.17 14.33 -17.44
C GLU A 86 -3.21 15.83 -17.12
N SER A 87 -4.39 16.46 -17.11
CA SER A 87 -4.50 17.88 -16.75
C SER A 87 -4.10 18.13 -15.30
N LEU A 88 -4.50 17.25 -14.37
CA LEU A 88 -4.15 17.37 -12.97
C LEU A 88 -2.65 17.13 -12.74
N ARG A 89 -2.06 16.22 -13.51
CA ARG A 89 -0.62 15.95 -13.50
C ARG A 89 0.19 17.16 -13.93
N GLN A 90 -0.25 17.88 -14.96
CA GLN A 90 0.38 19.14 -15.35
C GLN A 90 0.25 20.21 -14.26
N VAL A 91 -0.88 20.27 -13.53
CA VAL A 91 -1.01 21.15 -12.36
C VAL A 91 0.01 20.79 -11.28
N ALA A 92 0.15 19.49 -10.96
CA ALA A 92 1.11 19.03 -9.97
C ALA A 92 2.57 19.34 -10.37
N LEU A 93 2.95 19.08 -11.62
CA LEU A 93 4.27 19.41 -12.16
C LEU A 93 4.58 20.91 -12.07
N ASN A 94 3.60 21.76 -12.39
CA ASN A 94 3.77 23.21 -12.25
C ASN A 94 3.91 23.61 -10.77
N GLY A 95 3.13 23.01 -9.89
CA GLY A 95 3.22 23.21 -8.44
C GLY A 95 4.60 22.85 -7.89
N ASP A 96 5.12 21.68 -8.27
CA ASP A 96 6.43 21.19 -7.83
C ASP A 96 7.58 22.12 -8.27
N ASN A 97 7.54 22.60 -9.51
CA ASN A 97 8.53 23.56 -10.03
C ASN A 97 8.51 24.92 -9.32
N THR A 98 7.38 25.27 -8.69
CA THR A 98 7.23 26.52 -7.92
C THR A 98 7.46 26.33 -6.42
N ARG A 99 7.65 25.08 -5.96
CA ARG A 99 7.97 24.78 -4.58
C ARG A 99 9.33 25.42 -4.27
N PRO A 100 9.45 26.22 -3.20
CA PRO A 100 10.77 26.57 -2.70
C PRO A 100 11.48 25.25 -2.37
N THR A 101 12.53 24.92 -3.11
CA THR A 101 13.54 23.96 -2.65
C THR A 101 13.86 24.37 -1.22
N LEU A 102 13.78 23.43 -0.26
CA LEU A 102 13.93 23.69 1.19
C LEU A 102 15.05 24.71 1.37
N THR A 103 14.65 25.97 1.50
CA THR A 103 15.56 27.08 1.37
C THR A 103 16.38 27.04 2.65
N PRO A 104 17.71 27.22 2.63
CA PRO A 104 18.48 27.30 3.86
C PRO A 104 17.75 28.26 4.81
N PHE A 105 17.44 27.77 6.00
CA PHE A 105 16.70 28.50 7.04
C PHE A 105 17.23 29.94 7.12
N PRO A 106 16.36 30.94 7.36
CA PRO A 106 16.77 32.34 7.45
C PRO A 106 17.99 32.45 8.37
N THR A 107 19.09 32.96 7.81
CA THR A 107 20.32 33.28 8.53
C THR A 107 19.93 34.13 9.73
N ALA A 108 19.93 33.54 10.93
CA ALA A 108 19.81 34.31 12.16
C ALA A 108 20.96 35.31 12.15
N THR A 109 20.62 36.60 12.08
CA THR A 109 21.59 37.68 12.22
C THR A 109 22.22 37.56 13.61
N SER A 110 23.45 37.05 13.64
CA SER A 110 24.31 37.08 14.82
C SER A 110 24.41 38.53 15.35
N PRO A 111 24.29 38.77 16.67
CA PRO A 111 24.47 40.10 17.23
C PRO A 111 25.88 40.65 16.90
N PRO A 112 26.02 41.97 16.67
CA PRO A 112 27.29 42.54 16.25
C PRO A 112 28.28 42.45 17.41
N VAL A 113 29.29 41.58 17.26
CA VAL A 113 30.49 41.63 18.08
C VAL A 113 31.44 42.61 17.41
N GLU A 114 31.67 43.73 18.09
CA GLU A 114 32.54 44.82 17.69
C GLU A 114 34.01 44.46 17.99
N GLU A 115 34.85 44.49 16.94
CA GLU A 115 36.34 44.50 16.90
C GLU A 115 37.14 43.29 17.45
N PRO A 116 38.41 43.07 17.01
CA PRO A 116 39.12 43.44 15.77
C PRO A 116 39.35 42.21 14.86
N ARG A 117 39.53 42.40 13.54
CA ARG A 117 39.71 41.33 12.53
C ARG A 117 40.70 40.22 12.98
N PRO A 118 40.23 39.01 13.35
CA PRO A 118 41.11 37.88 13.65
C PRO A 118 41.31 37.03 12.38
N GLU A 119 42.40 36.26 12.34
CA GLU A 119 42.49 35.09 11.44
C GLU A 119 41.20 34.27 11.59
N GLU A 120 40.60 33.84 10.47
CA GLU A 120 39.39 33.03 10.48
C GLU A 120 39.63 31.79 11.34
N SER A 121 38.87 31.65 12.43
CA SER A 121 39.03 30.52 13.34
C SER A 121 38.85 29.21 12.57
N GLU A 122 39.63 28.18 12.88
CA GLU A 122 39.52 26.86 12.24
C GLU A 122 38.06 26.34 12.09
N PRO A 123 37.18 26.38 13.12
CA PRO A 123 35.79 25.95 12.96
C PRO A 123 34.98 26.81 11.98
N ALA A 124 35.29 28.11 11.84
CA ALA A 124 34.61 28.96 10.86
C ALA A 124 34.99 28.57 9.41
N ARG A 125 36.28 28.31 9.16
CA ARG A 125 36.75 27.83 7.85
C ARG A 125 36.13 26.47 7.49
N LEU A 126 36.17 25.51 8.42
CA LEU A 126 35.60 24.17 8.21
C LEU A 126 34.08 24.21 8.02
N PHE A 127 33.37 25.11 8.73
CA PHE A 127 31.94 25.29 8.53
C PHE A 127 31.61 25.84 7.13
N ALA A 128 32.42 26.76 6.59
CA ALA A 128 32.27 27.24 5.23
C ALA A 128 32.50 26.12 4.18
N GLU A 129 33.43 25.20 4.45
CA GLU A 129 33.64 24.00 3.62
C GLU A 129 32.40 23.07 3.63
N LEU A 130 31.75 22.87 4.79
CA LEU A 130 30.52 22.07 4.87
C LEU A 130 29.38 22.62 4.02
N GLN A 131 29.26 23.95 3.92
CA GLN A 131 28.24 24.57 3.08
C GLN A 131 28.40 24.22 1.60
N GLN A 132 29.64 24.00 1.15
CA GLN A 132 29.93 23.58 -0.23
C GLN A 132 29.64 22.09 -0.46
N VAL A 133 29.81 21.23 0.55
CA VAL A 133 29.53 19.78 0.44
C VAL A 133 28.04 19.51 0.14
N ILE A 134 27.15 20.43 0.46
CA ILE A 134 25.72 20.32 0.19
C ILE A 134 25.39 20.54 -1.29
N GLU A 135 26.24 21.24 -2.04
CA GLU A 135 26.01 21.57 -3.46
C GLU A 135 26.05 20.33 -4.38
N ASP A 136 26.77 19.28 -3.97
CA ASP A 136 26.92 18.04 -4.74
C ASP A 136 25.75 17.05 -4.54
N GLU A 137 24.77 17.36 -3.68
CA GLU A 137 23.63 16.50 -3.31
C GLU A 137 24.00 15.07 -2.84
N ASP A 138 25.27 14.83 -2.47
CA ASP A 138 25.70 13.60 -1.82
C ASP A 138 25.34 13.67 -0.33
N TRP A 139 24.06 13.39 -0.04
CA TRP A 139 23.50 13.47 1.30
C TRP A 139 24.23 12.57 2.33
N LYS A 140 24.82 11.45 1.88
CA LYS A 140 25.59 10.56 2.77
C LYS A 140 26.90 11.22 3.18
N SER A 141 27.58 11.86 2.24
CA SER A 141 28.78 12.64 2.53
C SER A 141 28.45 13.84 3.43
N VAL A 142 27.33 14.53 3.19
CA VAL A 142 26.85 15.62 4.07
C VAL A 142 26.65 15.13 5.51
N VAL A 143 25.89 14.04 5.72
CA VAL A 143 25.67 13.48 7.06
C VAL A 143 26.99 13.16 7.75
N THR A 144 27.92 12.54 7.03
CA THR A 144 29.22 12.14 7.58
C THR A 144 30.05 13.37 7.99
N ALA A 145 30.16 14.36 7.11
CA ALA A 145 30.97 15.55 7.33
C ALA A 145 30.39 16.44 8.44
N VAL A 146 29.08 16.70 8.42
CA VAL A 146 28.42 17.54 9.43
C VAL A 146 28.40 16.87 10.80
N SER A 147 28.18 15.55 10.87
CA SER A 147 28.24 14.82 12.15
C SER A 147 29.64 14.84 12.75
N ALA A 148 30.68 14.68 11.93
CA ALA A 148 32.07 14.77 12.38
C ALA A 148 32.39 16.19 12.90
N PHE A 149 31.92 17.22 12.21
CA PHE A 149 32.07 18.61 12.64
C PHE A 149 31.37 18.87 13.98
N GLN A 150 30.12 18.44 14.16
CA GLN A 150 29.41 18.57 15.44
C GLN A 150 30.10 17.82 16.58
N ALA A 151 30.73 16.68 16.30
CA ALA A 151 31.49 15.94 17.31
C ALA A 151 32.76 16.69 17.76
N GLN A 152 33.41 17.41 16.84
CA GLN A 152 34.63 18.18 17.12
C GLN A 152 34.33 19.57 17.72
N TYR A 153 33.25 20.22 17.27
CA TYR A 153 32.86 21.58 17.65
C TYR A 153 31.36 21.65 18.05
N PRO A 154 30.96 21.09 19.21
CA PRO A 154 29.55 20.87 19.55
C PRO A 154 28.68 22.13 19.62
N ASP A 155 29.27 23.26 20.01
CA ASP A 155 28.55 24.52 20.23
C ASP A 155 28.61 25.47 19.02
N PHE A 156 29.44 25.18 18.01
CA PHE A 156 29.68 26.10 16.89
C PHE A 156 28.61 25.97 15.81
N ASN A 157 27.85 27.04 15.55
CA ASN A 157 26.77 27.07 14.54
C ASN A 157 25.83 25.85 14.62
N ARG A 158 25.48 25.47 15.86
CA ARG A 158 24.74 24.23 16.11
C ARG A 158 23.40 24.19 15.39
N GLN A 159 22.65 25.28 15.42
CA GLN A 159 21.36 25.40 14.73
C GLN A 159 21.49 25.16 13.21
N GLN A 160 22.53 25.74 12.58
CA GLN A 160 22.73 25.60 11.14
C GLN A 160 23.16 24.18 10.78
N THR A 161 24.04 23.56 11.57
CA THR A 161 24.48 22.17 11.34
C THR A 161 23.35 21.16 11.59
N ASP A 162 22.46 21.40 12.58
CA ASP A 162 21.26 20.59 12.77
C ASP A 162 20.30 20.71 11.56
N ALA A 163 20.13 21.92 11.01
CA ALA A 163 19.32 22.10 9.79
C ALA A 163 19.92 21.38 8.57
N MET A 164 21.25 21.37 8.42
CA MET A 164 21.92 20.60 7.37
C MET A 164 21.68 19.10 7.53
N LEU A 165 21.81 18.57 8.75
CA LEU A 165 21.55 17.16 9.04
C LEU A 165 20.08 16.80 8.80
N TYR A 166 19.13 17.62 9.24
CA TYR A 166 17.71 17.42 9.01
C TYR A 166 17.39 17.25 7.52
N ASN A 167 17.87 18.17 6.68
CA ASN A 167 17.66 18.09 5.24
C ASN A 167 18.32 16.86 4.63
N ALA A 168 19.57 16.55 5.02
CA ALA A 168 20.28 15.39 4.50
C ALA A 168 19.62 14.06 4.92
N TYR A 169 19.09 13.98 6.14
CA TYR A 169 18.36 12.81 6.64
C TYR A 169 17.04 12.59 5.92
N ILE A 170 16.26 13.64 5.64
CA ILE A 170 15.04 13.52 4.83
C ILE A 170 15.38 12.96 3.45
N ASN A 171 16.34 13.58 2.75
CA ASN A 171 16.69 13.16 1.39
C ASN A 171 17.26 11.72 1.35
N LEU A 172 18.12 11.34 2.30
CA LEU A 172 18.59 9.95 2.42
C LEU A 172 17.46 8.98 2.71
N GLY A 173 16.56 9.36 3.63
CA GLY A 173 15.39 8.57 3.96
C GLY A 173 14.59 8.27 2.70
N GLN A 174 14.13 9.31 2.01
CA GLN A 174 13.32 9.20 0.79
C GLN A 174 14.03 8.43 -0.33
N LEU A 175 15.36 8.56 -0.46
CA LEU A 175 16.15 7.82 -1.45
C LEU A 175 16.19 6.31 -1.15
N LEU A 176 16.15 5.93 0.13
CA LEU A 176 16.34 4.55 0.59
C LEU A 176 15.05 3.82 0.94
N LEU A 177 13.93 4.54 1.13
CA LEU A 177 12.61 3.92 1.34
C LEU A 177 12.20 2.99 0.18
N PRO A 178 12.45 3.34 -1.10
CA PRO A 178 12.27 2.40 -2.20
C PRO A 178 13.45 1.41 -2.26
N GLY A 179 13.17 0.12 -2.24
CA GLY A 179 14.14 -0.96 -2.48
C GLY A 179 14.64 -1.67 -1.22
N ASP A 180 15.81 -2.28 -1.30
CA ASP A 180 16.29 -3.24 -0.29
C ASP A 180 16.77 -2.61 1.04
N GLN A 181 16.78 -1.28 1.13
CA GLN A 181 17.33 -0.55 2.27
C GLN A 181 16.24 0.22 3.06
N VAL A 182 14.99 -0.25 3.01
CA VAL A 182 13.84 0.39 3.67
C VAL A 182 14.12 0.72 5.13
N GLU A 183 14.68 -0.24 5.89
CA GLU A 183 15.00 -0.06 7.31
C GLU A 183 16.01 1.07 7.55
N LEU A 184 17.00 1.21 6.65
CA LEU A 184 17.98 2.28 6.72
C LEU A 184 17.35 3.63 6.34
N GLY A 185 16.43 3.63 5.37
CA GLY A 185 15.63 4.82 5.04
C GLY A 185 14.80 5.30 6.23
N LEU A 186 14.05 4.38 6.85
CA LEU A 186 13.28 4.66 8.07
C LEU A 186 14.18 5.15 9.21
N PHE A 187 15.36 4.57 9.38
CA PHE A 187 16.34 5.04 10.36
C PHE A 187 16.70 6.51 10.13
N TYR A 188 16.99 6.94 8.91
CA TYR A 188 17.33 8.33 8.64
C TYR A 188 16.15 9.27 8.86
N LEU A 189 14.93 8.88 8.46
CA LEU A 189 13.73 9.68 8.76
C LEU A 189 13.52 9.84 10.27
N ALA A 190 13.73 8.79 11.05
CA ALA A 190 13.69 8.85 12.51
C ALA A 190 14.80 9.74 13.13
N GLN A 191 15.92 9.95 12.43
CA GLN A 191 16.91 10.95 12.85
C GLN A 191 16.47 12.37 12.50
N ALA A 192 15.83 12.58 11.34
CA ALA A 192 15.26 13.88 10.99
C ALA A 192 14.18 14.32 11.99
N GLU A 193 13.29 13.41 12.43
CA GLU A 193 12.25 13.69 13.42
C GLU A 193 12.78 14.24 14.76
N LYS A 194 14.02 13.92 15.12
CA LYS A 194 14.66 14.47 16.33
C LYS A 194 15.05 15.93 16.19
N LEU A 195 15.16 16.42 14.96
CA LEU A 195 15.60 17.78 14.61
C LEU A 195 14.44 18.66 14.14
N GLY A 196 13.33 18.08 13.67
CA GLY A 196 12.11 18.77 13.28
C GLY A 196 11.04 17.81 12.75
N ASP A 197 9.81 18.30 12.59
CA ASP A 197 8.69 17.50 12.06
C ASP A 197 8.90 17.16 10.59
N LEU A 198 8.62 15.92 10.18
CA LEU A 198 8.73 15.54 8.78
C LEU A 198 7.65 16.24 7.93
N PRO A 199 7.96 16.61 6.67
CA PRO A 199 6.94 17.04 5.73
C PRO A 199 5.88 15.94 5.53
N LEU A 200 4.61 16.33 5.35
CA LEU A 200 3.49 15.39 5.23
C LEU A 200 3.74 14.27 4.19
N GLU A 201 4.25 14.63 3.02
CA GLU A 201 4.62 13.66 1.97
C GLU A 201 5.65 12.62 2.43
N VAL A 202 6.59 13.01 3.29
CA VAL A 202 7.63 12.13 3.84
C VAL A 202 7.04 11.22 4.90
N GLU A 203 6.09 11.71 5.70
CA GLU A 203 5.33 10.89 6.66
C GLU A 203 4.52 9.80 5.97
N ASP A 204 3.84 10.13 4.87
CA ASP A 204 3.10 9.15 4.08
C ASP A 204 4.02 8.05 3.55
N GLN A 205 5.19 8.42 3.02
CA GLN A 205 6.20 7.47 2.55
C GLN A 205 6.74 6.59 3.69
N ARG A 206 6.98 7.16 4.87
CA ARG A 206 7.39 6.44 6.08
C ARG A 206 6.34 5.39 6.46
N LEU A 207 5.06 5.76 6.50
CA LEU A 207 3.97 4.85 6.82
C LEU A 207 3.90 3.68 5.83
N TRP A 208 4.05 3.95 4.52
CA TRP A 208 4.04 2.88 3.51
C TRP A 208 5.23 1.94 3.64
N ALA A 209 6.41 2.49 3.95
CA ALA A 209 7.59 1.71 4.23
C ALA A 209 7.43 0.80 5.47
N GLU A 210 6.81 1.31 6.53
CA GLU A 210 6.49 0.53 7.72
C GLU A 210 5.48 -0.60 7.41
N LEU A 211 4.40 -0.30 6.68
CA LEU A 211 3.45 -1.31 6.22
C LEU A 211 4.13 -2.39 5.36
N TYR A 212 5.06 -2.00 4.49
CA TYR A 212 5.80 -2.93 3.65
C TYR A 212 6.68 -3.86 4.49
N LEU A 213 7.46 -3.32 5.44
CA LEU A 213 8.29 -4.12 6.34
C LEU A 213 7.45 -5.07 7.21
N LEU A 214 6.31 -4.59 7.71
CA LEU A 214 5.38 -5.42 8.46
C LEU A 214 4.85 -6.55 7.58
N GLY A 215 4.37 -6.26 6.36
CA GLY A 215 3.93 -7.27 5.41
C GLY A 215 5.00 -8.32 5.10
N ILE A 216 6.23 -7.88 4.80
CA ILE A 216 7.36 -8.77 4.51
C ILE A 216 7.74 -9.64 5.72
N SER A 217 7.70 -9.09 6.93
CA SER A 217 8.07 -9.83 8.16
C SER A 217 7.19 -11.06 8.44
N TYR A 218 5.95 -11.06 7.94
CA TYR A 218 5.01 -12.18 8.03
C TYR A 218 4.89 -12.97 6.73
N TYR A 219 5.52 -12.53 5.65
CA TYR A 219 5.47 -13.20 4.35
C TYR A 219 6.07 -14.61 4.44
N GLY A 220 5.33 -15.64 4.02
CA GLY A 220 5.76 -17.03 4.17
C GLY A 220 5.63 -17.62 5.58
N VAL A 221 5.28 -16.81 6.58
CA VAL A 221 5.19 -17.22 7.99
C VAL A 221 3.73 -17.20 8.45
N ASP A 222 3.07 -16.05 8.32
CA ASP A 222 1.64 -15.86 8.58
C ASP A 222 1.01 -15.06 7.45
N TRP A 223 0.42 -15.79 6.51
CA TRP A 223 -0.20 -15.20 5.34
C TRP A 223 -1.41 -14.33 5.68
N SER A 224 -2.09 -14.58 6.79
CA SER A 224 -3.24 -13.76 7.20
C SER A 224 -2.81 -12.34 7.56
N VAL A 225 -1.68 -12.23 8.28
CA VAL A 225 -1.10 -10.97 8.69
C VAL A 225 -0.42 -10.27 7.50
N ALA A 226 0.25 -11.02 6.62
CA ALA A 226 0.79 -10.47 5.38
C ALA A 226 -0.31 -9.85 4.50
N VAL A 227 -1.44 -10.56 4.30
CA VAL A 227 -2.60 -10.03 3.57
C VAL A 227 -3.12 -8.74 4.20
N TYR A 228 -3.21 -8.67 5.53
CA TYR A 228 -3.66 -7.48 6.24
C TYR A 228 -2.83 -6.24 5.86
N TYR A 229 -1.51 -6.29 6.03
CA TYR A 229 -0.65 -5.13 5.76
C TYR A 229 -0.54 -4.80 4.27
N PHE A 230 -0.43 -5.80 3.40
CA PHE A 230 -0.34 -5.53 1.96
C PHE A 230 -1.66 -5.05 1.35
N ARG A 231 -2.81 -5.37 1.95
CA ARG A 231 -4.10 -4.85 1.51
C ARG A 231 -4.18 -3.35 1.75
N ASP A 232 -3.80 -2.92 2.95
CA ASP A 232 -3.76 -1.49 3.30
C ASP A 232 -2.73 -0.75 2.44
N LEU A 233 -1.54 -1.34 2.25
CA LEU A 233 -0.48 -0.73 1.45
C LEU A 233 -0.86 -0.60 -0.04
N CYS A 234 -1.38 -1.66 -0.68
CA CYS A 234 -1.77 -1.61 -2.09
C CYS A 234 -2.95 -0.65 -2.31
N ALA A 235 -3.87 -0.52 -1.35
CA ALA A 235 -4.95 0.46 -1.43
C ALA A 235 -4.43 1.90 -1.30
N ALA A 236 -3.50 2.14 -0.37
CA ALA A 236 -2.97 3.48 -0.09
C ALA A 236 -1.93 3.93 -1.14
N ALA A 237 -1.04 3.06 -1.58
CA ALA A 237 0.08 3.36 -2.46
C ALA A 237 0.40 2.16 -3.39
N PRO A 238 -0.44 1.92 -4.41
CA PRO A 238 -0.26 0.79 -5.33
C PRO A 238 1.03 0.83 -6.15
N PHE A 239 1.66 2.01 -6.25
CA PHE A 239 2.96 2.25 -6.89
C PHE A 239 4.15 2.07 -5.93
N TYR A 240 3.91 1.81 -4.64
CA TYR A 240 4.98 1.60 -3.68
C TYR A 240 5.56 0.19 -3.83
N GLN A 241 6.77 0.12 -4.39
CA GLN A 241 7.48 -1.13 -4.68
C GLN A 241 6.58 -2.15 -5.39
N ASP A 242 6.55 -3.41 -4.94
CA ASP A 242 5.70 -4.48 -5.44
C ASP A 242 4.50 -4.75 -4.53
N SER A 243 3.97 -3.73 -3.84
CA SER A 243 2.91 -3.86 -2.83
C SER A 243 1.68 -4.67 -3.29
N CYS A 244 1.12 -4.36 -4.46
CA CYS A 244 -0.04 -5.07 -4.99
C CYS A 244 0.30 -6.48 -5.48
N LEU A 245 1.52 -6.70 -5.96
CA LEU A 245 2.00 -8.04 -6.30
C LEU A 245 2.16 -8.90 -5.04
N LYS A 246 2.76 -8.34 -3.98
CA LYS A 246 2.90 -8.99 -2.67
C LYS A 246 1.56 -9.29 -2.04
N LEU A 247 0.58 -8.38 -2.16
CA LEU A 247 -0.81 -8.64 -1.78
C LEU A 247 -1.37 -9.85 -2.53
N GLN A 248 -1.20 -9.88 -3.86
CA GLN A 248 -1.66 -11.00 -4.68
C GLN A 248 -1.04 -12.33 -4.22
N GLU A 249 0.28 -12.38 -4.08
CA GLU A 249 1.02 -13.56 -3.63
C GLU A 249 0.54 -14.04 -2.25
N ALA A 250 0.33 -13.11 -1.31
CA ALA A 250 -0.16 -13.41 0.03
C ALA A 250 -1.61 -13.93 0.01
N LEU A 251 -2.49 -13.34 -0.80
CA LEU A 251 -3.88 -13.78 -0.98
C LEU A 251 -3.95 -15.20 -1.56
N ILE A 252 -3.15 -15.50 -2.58
CA ILE A 252 -3.08 -16.84 -3.18
C ILE A 252 -2.62 -17.84 -2.12
N SER A 253 -1.55 -17.52 -1.41
CA SER A 253 -0.96 -18.42 -0.41
C SER A 253 -1.89 -18.63 0.79
N PHE A 254 -2.67 -17.62 1.17
CA PHE A 254 -3.67 -17.75 2.22
C PHE A 254 -4.88 -18.58 1.75
N GLY A 255 -5.36 -18.35 0.52
CA GLY A 255 -6.37 -19.18 -0.10
C GLY A 255 -5.94 -20.65 -0.19
N ASP A 256 -4.68 -20.91 -0.53
CA ASP A 256 -4.10 -22.26 -0.60
C ASP A 256 -4.14 -22.98 0.75
N GLN A 257 -3.95 -22.27 1.87
CA GLN A 257 -4.08 -22.88 3.21
C GLN A 257 -5.51 -23.33 3.51
N PHE A 258 -6.50 -22.51 3.17
CA PHE A 258 -7.90 -22.89 3.31
C PHE A 258 -8.25 -24.07 2.40
N ALA A 259 -7.82 -24.03 1.13
CA ALA A 259 -8.02 -25.12 0.18
C ALA A 259 -7.38 -26.44 0.66
N ALA A 260 -6.16 -26.38 1.23
CA ALA A 260 -5.48 -27.54 1.79
C ALA A 260 -6.23 -28.17 2.98
N ASN A 261 -7.00 -27.36 3.72
CA ASN A 261 -7.87 -27.81 4.80
C ASN A 261 -9.29 -28.20 4.34
N LEU A 262 -9.55 -28.22 3.03
CA LEU A 262 -10.87 -28.44 2.43
C LEU A 262 -11.92 -27.36 2.76
N ASP A 263 -11.47 -26.20 3.25
CA ASP A 263 -12.30 -25.03 3.53
C ASP A 263 -12.40 -24.15 2.26
N TRP A 264 -13.16 -24.62 1.28
CA TRP A 264 -13.18 -24.03 -0.05
C TRP A 264 -13.87 -22.67 -0.14
N CYS A 265 -14.87 -22.40 0.70
CA CYS A 265 -15.61 -21.13 0.64
C CYS A 265 -14.76 -19.92 1.08
N PRO A 266 -14.00 -19.98 2.19
CA PRO A 266 -13.00 -18.95 2.48
C PRO A 266 -11.94 -18.83 1.37
N ALA A 267 -11.45 -19.96 0.84
CA ALA A 267 -10.45 -19.97 -0.23
C ALA A 267 -10.94 -19.22 -1.48
N GLU A 268 -12.22 -19.39 -1.86
CA GLU A 268 -12.83 -18.65 -2.97
C GLU A 268 -12.64 -17.14 -2.81
N GLY A 269 -12.94 -16.60 -1.62
CA GLY A 269 -12.85 -15.17 -1.35
C GLY A 269 -11.45 -14.60 -1.61
N TYR A 270 -10.43 -15.28 -1.10
CA TYR A 270 -9.03 -14.85 -1.28
C TYR A 270 -8.57 -14.98 -2.72
N TYR A 271 -8.89 -16.07 -3.42
CA TYR A 271 -8.55 -16.18 -4.85
C TYR A 271 -9.31 -15.15 -5.69
N ALA A 272 -10.56 -14.85 -5.35
CA ALA A 272 -11.35 -13.85 -6.06
C ALA A 272 -10.72 -12.46 -5.92
N GLU A 273 -10.12 -12.15 -4.78
CA GLU A 273 -9.37 -10.91 -4.60
C GLU A 273 -8.02 -10.93 -5.31
N ALA A 274 -7.28 -12.04 -5.25
CA ALA A 274 -6.01 -12.17 -5.96
C ALA A 274 -6.16 -11.95 -7.47
N VAL A 275 -7.22 -12.49 -8.09
CA VAL A 275 -7.52 -12.27 -9.52
C VAL A 275 -7.79 -10.80 -9.83
N ARG A 276 -8.34 -10.01 -8.90
CA ARG A 276 -8.56 -8.56 -9.11
C ARG A 276 -7.26 -7.77 -9.14
N GLN A 277 -6.22 -8.24 -8.45
CA GLN A 277 -4.90 -7.59 -8.47
C GLN A 277 -4.18 -7.88 -9.79
N ASN A 278 -4.19 -9.13 -10.22
CA ASN A 278 -3.64 -9.56 -11.50
C ASN A 278 -4.30 -10.87 -11.93
N ASN A 279 -4.86 -10.86 -13.13
CA ASN A 279 -5.65 -11.97 -13.65
C ASN A 279 -4.77 -12.94 -14.45
N ASP A 280 -4.03 -13.79 -13.75
CA ASP A 280 -3.27 -14.86 -14.38
C ASP A 280 -4.09 -16.18 -14.47
N PRO A 281 -3.84 -17.01 -15.50
CA PRO A 281 -4.60 -18.25 -15.71
C PRO A 281 -4.50 -19.27 -14.56
N VAL A 282 -3.41 -19.26 -13.79
CA VAL A 282 -3.19 -20.20 -12.69
C VAL A 282 -4.11 -19.83 -11.52
N THR A 283 -4.11 -18.56 -11.11
CA THR A 283 -4.97 -18.06 -10.04
C THR A 283 -6.45 -18.12 -10.43
N SER A 284 -6.78 -17.79 -11.68
CA SER A 284 -8.14 -17.96 -12.22
C SER A 284 -8.60 -19.43 -12.19
N GLY A 285 -7.69 -20.38 -12.42
CA GLY A 285 -7.95 -21.82 -12.25
C GLY A 285 -8.26 -22.20 -10.81
N LYS A 286 -7.46 -21.72 -9.85
CA LYS A 286 -7.69 -21.94 -8.41
C LYS A 286 -9.03 -21.38 -7.94
N LEU A 287 -9.38 -20.16 -8.37
CA LEU A 287 -10.69 -19.57 -8.10
C LEU A 287 -11.84 -20.42 -8.65
N GLY A 288 -11.70 -20.93 -9.88
CA GLY A 288 -12.70 -21.80 -10.51
C GLY A 288 -12.91 -23.10 -9.73
N GLU A 289 -11.83 -23.72 -9.24
CA GLU A 289 -11.91 -24.91 -8.39
C GLU A 289 -12.57 -24.61 -7.05
N ALA A 290 -12.11 -23.58 -6.34
CA ALA A 290 -12.65 -23.19 -5.04
C ALA A 290 -14.17 -22.91 -5.10
N ARG A 291 -14.64 -22.25 -6.17
CA ARG A 291 -16.07 -22.04 -6.42
C ARG A 291 -16.87 -23.33 -6.51
N ARG A 292 -16.39 -24.30 -7.30
CA ARG A 292 -17.09 -25.58 -7.45
C ARG A 292 -17.17 -26.32 -6.12
N GLN A 293 -16.03 -26.43 -5.46
CA GLN A 293 -15.93 -27.16 -4.19
C GLN A 293 -16.71 -26.48 -3.07
N CYS A 294 -16.76 -25.14 -3.04
CA CYS A 294 -17.59 -24.40 -2.09
C CYS A 294 -19.08 -24.68 -2.30
N LEU A 295 -19.57 -24.73 -3.54
CA LEU A 295 -20.97 -25.05 -3.84
C LEU A 295 -21.34 -26.50 -3.49
N GLU A 296 -20.38 -27.42 -3.55
CA GLU A 296 -20.56 -28.82 -3.19
C GLU A 296 -20.45 -29.08 -1.67
N ALA A 297 -19.95 -28.10 -0.90
CA ALA A 297 -19.81 -28.22 0.54
C ALA A 297 -21.19 -28.24 1.23
N THR A 298 -21.64 -29.42 1.64
CA THR A 298 -22.77 -29.57 2.58
C THR A 298 -22.37 -28.98 3.95
N PRO A 299 -23.20 -28.13 4.59
CA PRO A 299 -22.86 -27.57 5.89
C PRO A 299 -22.60 -28.68 6.90
N THR A 300 -21.42 -28.67 7.53
CA THR A 300 -21.12 -29.54 8.67
C THR A 300 -22.15 -29.26 9.76
N PRO A 301 -22.91 -30.27 10.23
CA PRO A 301 -23.88 -30.05 11.30
C PRO A 301 -23.14 -29.51 12.53
N THR A 302 -23.48 -28.28 12.93
CA THR A 302 -23.06 -27.73 14.21
C THR A 302 -23.60 -28.66 15.28
N ILE A 303 -22.72 -29.42 15.93
CA ILE A 303 -23.09 -30.15 17.15
C ILE A 303 -23.46 -29.06 18.16
N PRO A 304 -24.72 -29.00 18.65
CA PRO A 304 -25.05 -28.06 19.69
C PRO A 304 -24.20 -28.40 20.91
N ILE A 305 -23.31 -27.48 21.29
CA ILE A 305 -22.64 -27.51 22.60
C ILE A 305 -23.72 -27.43 23.67
N THR A 306 -24.14 -28.59 24.16
CA THR A 306 -25.12 -28.69 25.24
C THR A 306 -24.32 -28.61 26.54
N GLY A 307 -24.12 -27.40 27.06
CA GLY A 307 -23.34 -27.23 28.29
C GLY A 307 -22.92 -25.84 28.70
N THR A 308 -23.34 -24.76 28.03
CA THR A 308 -23.10 -23.41 28.57
C THR A 308 -24.22 -23.10 29.56
N GLU A 309 -24.00 -23.40 30.85
CA GLU A 309 -24.78 -22.73 31.89
C GLU A 309 -24.54 -21.23 31.77
N SER A 310 -25.63 -20.48 31.59
CA SER A 310 -25.57 -19.03 31.61
C SER A 310 -25.20 -18.56 33.02
N ILE A 311 -24.02 -17.96 33.19
CA ILE A 311 -23.76 -17.12 34.35
C ILE A 311 -24.62 -15.86 34.16
N SER A 312 -25.84 -15.92 34.69
CA SER A 312 -26.72 -14.77 34.84
C SER A 312 -26.14 -13.88 35.93
N GLY A 313 -25.44 -12.82 35.54
CA GLY A 313 -25.21 -11.71 36.46
C GLY A 313 -23.91 -10.94 36.28
N ILE A 314 -23.65 -10.38 35.11
CA ILE A 314 -22.94 -9.09 35.02
C ILE A 314 -23.59 -8.28 33.89
N LEU A 315 -24.37 -7.26 34.25
CA LEU A 315 -24.83 -6.25 33.29
C LEU A 315 -23.58 -5.56 32.70
N PRO A 316 -23.41 -5.48 31.37
CA PRO A 316 -22.45 -4.56 30.81
C PRO A 316 -22.95 -3.13 31.07
N THR A 317 -22.18 -2.35 31.82
CA THR A 317 -22.32 -0.90 31.93
C THR A 317 -22.22 -0.31 30.53
N LEU A 318 -23.33 0.25 30.04
CA LEU A 318 -23.36 1.16 28.91
C LEU A 318 -22.55 2.41 29.29
N ILE A 319 -21.31 2.53 28.78
CA ILE A 319 -20.64 3.82 28.70
C ILE A 319 -21.06 4.42 27.37
N VAL A 320 -22.02 5.33 27.46
CA VAL A 320 -22.45 6.21 26.38
C VAL A 320 -21.31 7.17 26.05
N ASP A 321 -21.08 7.30 24.75
CA ASP A 321 -20.19 8.22 24.07
C ASP A 321 -20.37 9.66 24.56
N SER A 322 -19.27 10.31 24.95
CA SER A 322 -19.25 11.73 25.27
C SER A 322 -17.94 12.34 24.81
N ARG A 323 -17.87 12.75 23.53
CA ARG A 323 -17.09 13.90 23.04
C ARG A 323 -17.39 14.21 21.56
N LEU A 324 -18.64 14.57 21.30
CA LEU A 324 -18.97 15.61 20.32
C LEU A 324 -19.48 16.82 21.11
N ALA A 325 -18.55 17.65 21.59
CA ALA A 325 -18.77 19.05 21.96
C ALA A 325 -17.48 19.67 22.51
N SER A 326 -16.66 20.28 21.66
CA SER A 326 -16.17 21.65 21.89
C SER A 326 -15.50 22.18 20.63
N ASN A 327 -15.99 23.35 20.19
CA ASN A 327 -15.36 24.40 19.40
C ASN A 327 -13.90 24.24 18.98
#